data_AF-A0A9E4BFX0-F1
#
_entry.id   AF-A0A9E4BFX0-F1
#
_cell.length_a   1.000
_cell.length_b   1.000
_cell.length_c   1.000
_cell.angle_alpha   90.00
_cell.angle_beta   90.00
_cell.angle_gamma   90.00
#
_symmetry.space_group_name_H-M   'P 1'
#
loop_
_entity.id
_entity.type
_entity.pdbx_description
1 polymer ?
#
loop_
_entity_poly.entity_id
_entity_poly.type
_entity_poly.pdbx_seq_one_letter_code
_entity_poly.pdbx_strand_id
1 'polypeptide(L)'
;NEIACALGCEQGQSCREAAEVLCNGIPFEGDIPGYEEARSVLQEVPVLTIGCDSASLVKPEDAGAFIITGSHGGVIAGRPDYGIAAEARGAVFNDAGVGIDRAGTRRLEVLDRAGIPAGTVDAMTACIGDAVSAWESGVLSYVNLQAERCGVKAGMTVPEFGERLSL
;
A
#
# COMPACT_ATOMS: atom_id res chain seq x y z
N ASN A 1 22.98 -3.00 -4.42
CA ASN A 1 23.35 -1.79 -5.18
C ASN A 1 24.86 -1.65 -5.09
N GLU A 2 25.59 -1.90 -6.17
CA GLU A 2 27.06 -1.94 -6.17
C GLU A 2 27.71 -0.58 -5.88
N ILE A 3 27.07 0.52 -6.32
CA ILE A 3 27.56 1.89 -6.10
C ILE A 3 27.59 2.20 -4.60
N ALA A 4 26.52 1.86 -3.87
CA ALA A 4 26.48 2.03 -2.43
C ALA A 4 27.55 1.20 -1.71
N CYS A 5 27.73 -0.07 -2.11
CA CYS A 5 28.76 -0.93 -1.53
C CYS A 5 30.18 -0.38 -1.76
N ALA A 6 30.46 0.18 -2.94
CA ALA A 6 31.76 0.79 -3.25
C ALA A 6 32.08 2.02 -2.38
N LEU A 7 31.06 2.68 -1.82
CA LEU A 7 31.21 3.78 -0.86
C LEU A 7 31.38 3.29 0.58
N GLY A 8 31.24 1.99 0.86
CA GLY A 8 31.34 1.41 2.20
C GLY A 8 30.00 1.11 2.88
N CYS A 9 28.87 1.16 2.15
CA CYS A 9 27.60 0.68 2.69
C CYS A 9 27.59 -0.85 2.77
N GLU A 10 27.18 -1.37 3.92
CA GLU A 10 27.07 -2.81 4.19
C GLU A 10 25.74 -3.16 4.84
N GLN A 11 25.24 -4.37 4.58
CA GLN A 11 24.03 -4.86 5.23
C GLN A 11 24.28 -5.01 6.74
N GLY A 12 23.35 -4.49 7.55
CA GLY A 12 23.44 -4.51 9.02
C GLY A 12 23.95 -3.20 9.63
N GLN A 13 24.43 -2.25 8.83
CA GLN A 13 24.72 -0.90 9.31
C GLN A 13 23.44 -0.16 9.71
N SER A 14 23.59 0.77 10.67
CA SER A 14 22.53 1.75 10.94
C SER A 14 22.34 2.70 9.74
N CYS A 15 21.14 3.27 9.61
CA CYS A 15 20.89 4.26 8.57
C CYS A 15 21.81 5.50 8.68
N ARG A 16 22.29 5.82 9.89
CA ARG A 16 23.23 6.92 10.12
C ARG A 16 24.61 6.60 9.53
N GLU A 17 25.17 5.44 9.87
CA GLU A 17 26.48 5.01 9.35
C GLU A 17 26.45 4.90 7.82
N ALA A 18 25.36 4.33 7.28
CA ALA A 18 25.16 4.28 5.83
C ALA A 18 25.09 5.70 5.23
N ALA A 19 24.36 6.64 5.83
CA ALA A 19 24.27 8.01 5.33
C ALA A 19 25.63 8.74 5.33
N GLU A 20 26.44 8.55 6.38
CA GLU A 20 27.77 9.17 6.49
C GLU A 20 28.69 8.75 5.34
N VAL A 21 28.71 7.46 4.98
CA VAL A 21 29.53 6.99 3.86
C VAL A 21 28.95 7.37 2.49
N LEU A 22 27.62 7.39 2.35
CA LEU A 22 26.93 7.79 1.12
C LEU A 22 27.13 9.26 0.76
N CYS A 23 27.42 10.13 1.73
CA CYS A 23 27.77 11.54 1.46
C CYS A 23 29.02 11.72 0.58
N ASN A 24 29.87 10.68 0.46
CA ASN A 24 31.02 10.69 -0.45
C ASN A 24 30.67 10.29 -1.89
N GLY A 25 29.42 9.89 -2.14
CA GLY A 25 28.94 9.54 -3.47
C GLY A 25 28.91 10.74 -4.41
N ILE A 26 29.19 10.48 -5.69
CA ILE A 26 29.02 11.48 -6.74
C ILE A 26 27.53 11.49 -7.13
N PRO A 27 26.81 12.62 -7.00
CA PRO A 27 25.42 12.71 -7.43
C PRO A 27 25.28 12.35 -8.92
N PHE A 28 24.21 11.62 -9.25
CA PHE A 28 23.90 11.34 -10.64
C PHE A 28 23.54 12.64 -11.37
N GLU A 29 24.29 12.94 -12.44
CA GLU A 29 24.01 14.05 -13.36
C GLU A 29 23.43 13.47 -14.64
N GLY A 30 22.10 13.40 -14.72
CA GLY A 30 21.39 12.91 -15.90
C GLY A 30 19.89 12.86 -15.68
N ASP A 31 19.18 12.43 -16.71
CA ASP A 31 17.72 12.27 -16.64
C ASP A 31 17.39 11.00 -15.86
N ILE A 32 16.64 11.16 -14.77
CA ILE A 32 16.06 10.03 -14.05
C ILE A 32 14.91 9.50 -14.92
N PRO A 33 14.86 8.19 -15.23
CA PRO A 33 13.73 7.61 -15.94
C PRO A 33 12.42 7.98 -15.23
N GLY A 34 11.47 8.54 -15.97
CA GLY A 34 10.14 8.80 -15.44
C GLY A 34 9.47 7.46 -15.08
N TYR A 35 8.99 7.36 -13.85
CA TYR A 35 8.07 6.30 -13.45
C TYR A 35 6.67 6.91 -13.43
N GLU A 36 5.81 6.48 -14.35
CA GLU A 36 4.40 6.85 -14.33
C GLU A 36 3.66 5.83 -13.47
N GLU A 37 3.23 6.25 -12.27
CA GLU A 37 2.32 5.46 -11.44
C GLU A 37 1.03 5.17 -12.22
N ALA A 38 0.59 3.92 -12.27
CA ALA A 38 -0.58 3.54 -13.04
C ALA A 38 -1.86 3.58 -12.19
N ARG A 39 -2.96 3.90 -12.88
CA ARG A 39 -4.33 3.76 -12.37
C ARG A 39 -5.13 2.95 -13.38
N SER A 40 -5.84 1.92 -12.92
CA SER A 40 -6.61 1.00 -13.77
C SER A 40 -7.97 0.68 -13.16
N VAL A 41 -8.94 0.41 -14.03
CA VAL A 41 -10.19 -0.25 -13.63
C VAL A 41 -9.93 -1.76 -13.70
N LEU A 42 -9.94 -2.42 -12.56
CA LEU A 42 -9.65 -3.86 -12.44
C LEU A 42 -10.91 -4.71 -12.63
N GLN A 43 -12.05 -4.16 -12.23
CA GLN A 43 -13.36 -4.82 -12.34
C GLN A 43 -14.47 -3.77 -12.28
N GLU A 44 -15.53 -3.92 -13.09
CA GLU A 44 -16.70 -3.02 -13.05
C GLU A 44 -17.81 -3.51 -12.12
N VAL A 45 -18.00 -4.84 -11.99
CA VAL A 45 -19.10 -5.48 -11.25
C VAL A 45 -18.60 -6.69 -10.45
N PRO A 46 -19.20 -7.05 -9.30
CA PRO A 46 -20.39 -6.44 -8.71
C PRO A 46 -20.12 -5.11 -7.99
N VAL A 47 -18.85 -4.81 -7.70
CA VAL A 47 -18.39 -3.52 -7.17
C VAL A 47 -17.28 -3.00 -8.08
N LEU A 48 -17.38 -1.73 -8.47
CA LEU A 48 -16.32 -1.05 -9.21
C LEU A 48 -15.03 -1.12 -8.40
N THR A 49 -14.00 -1.74 -8.97
CA THR A 49 -12.71 -1.95 -8.35
C THR A 49 -11.64 -1.21 -9.12
N ILE A 50 -10.91 -0.34 -8.42
CA ILE A 50 -9.92 0.56 -8.99
C ILE A 50 -8.56 0.22 -8.40
N GLY A 51 -7.59 -0.06 -9.26
CA GLY A 51 -6.19 -0.23 -8.91
C GLY A 51 -5.46 1.11 -9.03
N CYS A 52 -4.71 1.48 -7.99
CA CYS A 52 -3.88 2.68 -7.94
C CYS A 52 -2.50 2.32 -7.39
N ASP A 53 -1.43 2.42 -8.18
CA ASP A 53 -0.08 2.06 -7.69
C ASP A 53 0.34 2.87 -6.45
N SER A 54 -0.19 4.09 -6.33
CA SER A 54 -0.07 4.93 -5.14
C SER A 54 -1.43 5.39 -4.59
N ALA A 55 -1.50 5.54 -3.26
CA ALA A 55 -2.67 6.10 -2.60
C ALA A 55 -2.94 7.57 -3.00
N SER A 56 -1.93 8.30 -3.52
CA SER A 56 -2.12 9.66 -4.05
C SER A 56 -2.88 9.71 -5.37
N LEU A 57 -3.02 8.59 -6.08
CA LEU A 57 -3.79 8.50 -7.31
C LEU A 57 -5.29 8.30 -7.07
N VAL A 58 -5.69 7.99 -5.83
CA VAL A 58 -7.10 7.89 -5.44
C VAL A 58 -7.70 9.28 -5.43
N LYS A 59 -8.88 9.42 -6.03
CA LYS A 59 -9.57 10.70 -6.18
C LYS A 59 -10.94 10.66 -5.50
N PRO A 60 -11.51 11.81 -5.09
CA PRO A 60 -12.85 11.86 -4.50
C PRO A 60 -13.94 11.23 -5.38
N GLU A 61 -13.76 11.23 -6.72
CA GLU A 61 -14.69 10.60 -7.67
C GLU A 61 -14.73 9.07 -7.57
N ASP A 62 -13.77 8.46 -6.87
CA ASP A 62 -13.72 7.02 -6.61
C ASP A 62 -14.63 6.61 -5.41
N ALA A 63 -15.45 7.53 -4.91
CA ALA A 63 -16.41 7.25 -3.84
C ALA A 63 -17.31 6.04 -4.19
N GLY A 64 -17.48 5.13 -3.23
CA GLY A 64 -18.24 3.89 -3.41
C GLY A 64 -17.52 2.79 -4.21
N ALA A 65 -16.31 3.01 -4.71
CA ALA A 65 -15.49 1.96 -5.31
C ALA A 65 -14.70 1.17 -4.25
N PHE A 66 -14.32 -0.06 -4.60
CA PHE A 66 -13.31 -0.82 -3.88
C PHE A 66 -11.93 -0.42 -4.39
N ILE A 67 -11.08 0.12 -3.52
CA ILE A 67 -9.80 0.67 -3.91
C ILE A 67 -8.68 -0.29 -3.53
N ILE A 68 -7.84 -0.66 -4.50
CA ILE A 68 -6.64 -1.44 -4.27
C ILE A 68 -5.45 -0.54 -4.54
N THR A 69 -4.55 -0.44 -3.57
CA THR A 69 -3.35 0.35 -3.73
C THR A 69 -2.09 -0.51 -3.68
N GLY A 70 -1.11 -0.20 -4.54
CA GLY A 70 0.24 -0.74 -4.41
C GLY A 70 1.02 -0.13 -3.23
N SER A 71 0.51 0.96 -2.66
CA SER A 71 1.12 1.70 -1.56
C SER A 71 1.07 0.95 -0.23
N HIS A 72 2.00 1.28 0.67
CA HIS A 72 2.01 0.71 2.02
C HIS A 72 0.80 1.18 2.86
N GLY A 73 0.36 0.35 3.81
CA GLY A 73 -0.70 0.66 4.77
C GLY A 73 -0.26 1.54 5.95
N GLY A 74 0.92 2.18 5.87
CA GLY A 74 1.37 3.14 6.88
C GLY A 74 0.73 4.52 6.78
N VAL A 75 0.61 5.23 7.90
CA VAL A 75 0.13 6.61 7.93
C VAL A 75 1.17 7.57 7.36
N ILE A 76 0.72 8.67 6.76
CA ILE A 76 1.62 9.67 6.15
C ILE A 76 2.17 10.57 7.24
N ALA A 77 3.49 10.80 7.24
CA ALA A 77 4.13 11.73 8.16
C ALA A 77 3.51 13.14 8.03
N GLY A 78 3.14 13.73 9.17
CA GLY A 78 2.44 15.03 9.19
C GLY A 78 0.94 14.97 8.83
N ARG A 79 0.40 13.79 8.49
CA ARG A 79 -1.03 13.55 8.25
C ARG A 79 -1.48 12.21 8.87
N PRO A 80 -1.37 12.04 10.20
CA PRO A 80 -1.66 10.76 10.86
C PRO A 80 -3.12 10.32 10.75
N ASP A 81 -4.05 11.26 10.57
CA ASP A 81 -5.48 10.99 10.42
C ASP A 81 -5.92 10.83 8.96
N TYR A 82 -4.97 10.91 8.01
CA TYR A 82 -5.27 10.66 6.61
C TYR A 82 -5.32 9.16 6.32
N GLY A 83 -6.52 8.67 5.99
CA GLY A 83 -6.76 7.30 5.54
C GLY A 83 -6.61 7.16 4.03
N ILE A 84 -7.55 7.73 3.29
CA ILE A 84 -7.65 7.65 1.82
C ILE A 84 -8.43 8.87 1.30
N ALA A 85 -8.26 9.24 0.03
CA ALA A 85 -8.88 10.45 -0.55
C ALA A 85 -10.37 10.34 -0.91
N ALA A 86 -10.98 9.15 -0.77
CA ALA A 86 -12.34 8.87 -1.19
C ALA A 86 -13.16 8.21 -0.08
N GLU A 87 -14.48 8.39 -0.11
CA GLU A 87 -15.43 7.59 0.67
C GLU A 87 -15.55 6.19 0.03
N ALA A 88 -14.47 5.42 0.09
CA ALA A 88 -14.36 4.12 -0.55
C ALA A 88 -15.30 3.09 0.09
N ARG A 89 -15.82 2.16 -0.74
CA ARG A 89 -16.58 1.00 -0.26
C ARG A 89 -15.71 0.04 0.56
N GLY A 90 -14.43 -0.01 0.21
CA GLY A 90 -13.37 -0.63 0.99
C GLY A 90 -12.02 -0.30 0.39
N ALA A 91 -10.93 -0.59 1.12
CA ALA A 91 -9.58 -0.31 0.65
C ALA A 91 -8.56 -1.40 1.00
N VAL A 92 -7.65 -1.68 0.07
CA VAL A 92 -6.50 -2.57 0.26
C VAL A 92 -5.18 -1.81 0.05
N PHE A 93 -4.21 -2.10 0.91
CA PHE A 93 -2.84 -1.60 0.83
C PHE A 93 -1.85 -2.77 0.86
N ASN A 94 -0.57 -2.52 0.69
CA ASN A 94 0.50 -3.48 0.98
C ASN A 94 0.97 -3.32 2.43
N ASP A 95 1.25 -4.40 3.17
CA ASP A 95 1.76 -4.25 4.55
C ASP A 95 3.23 -3.83 4.61
N ALA A 96 3.96 -3.91 3.48
CA ALA A 96 5.37 -3.56 3.35
C ALA A 96 6.27 -4.26 4.39
N GLY A 97 5.92 -5.50 4.76
CA GLY A 97 6.62 -6.24 5.80
C GLY A 97 6.32 -5.76 7.23
N VAL A 98 5.22 -4.99 7.40
CA VAL A 98 4.64 -4.47 8.65
C VAL A 98 5.50 -3.45 9.39
N GLY A 99 6.81 -3.64 9.47
CA GLY A 99 7.75 -2.74 10.14
C GLY A 99 7.61 -2.70 11.67
N ILE A 100 8.51 -1.95 12.30
CA ILE A 100 8.48 -1.70 13.75
C ILE A 100 7.14 -1.08 14.15
N ASP A 101 6.63 -1.45 15.33
CA ASP A 101 5.38 -0.93 15.86
C ASP A 101 4.21 -0.95 14.87
N ARG A 102 4.16 -1.99 14.01
CA ARG A 102 3.10 -2.17 13.01
C ARG A 102 2.96 -1.02 12.01
N ALA A 103 4.04 -0.27 11.76
CA ALA A 103 4.06 0.93 10.92
C ALA A 103 3.32 0.77 9.59
N GLY A 104 3.52 -0.34 8.88
CA GLY A 104 2.91 -0.65 7.58
C GLY A 104 1.41 -1.00 7.61
N THR A 105 0.77 -1.04 8.78
CA THR A 105 -0.67 -1.33 8.92
C THR A 105 -1.45 -0.23 9.64
N ARG A 106 -0.79 0.84 10.10
CA ARG A 106 -1.42 1.89 10.94
C ARG A 106 -2.61 2.59 10.30
N ARG A 107 -2.65 2.68 8.96
CA ARG A 107 -3.76 3.28 8.22
C ARG A 107 -5.08 2.51 8.41
N LEU A 108 -5.01 1.22 8.74
CA LEU A 108 -6.21 0.41 9.03
C LEU A 108 -6.99 0.97 10.23
N GLU A 109 -6.31 1.46 11.27
CA GLU A 109 -6.96 2.07 12.45
C GLU A 109 -7.67 3.38 12.08
N VAL A 110 -7.09 4.15 11.16
CA VAL A 110 -7.67 5.41 10.67
C VAL A 110 -8.95 5.12 9.89
N LEU A 111 -8.90 4.16 8.98
CA LEU A 111 -10.05 3.75 8.17
C LEU A 111 -11.14 3.07 9.00
N ASP A 112 -10.76 2.36 10.06
CA ASP A 112 -11.72 1.76 11.00
C ASP A 112 -12.58 2.82 11.69
N ARG A 113 -11.95 3.92 12.16
CA ARG A 113 -12.65 5.08 12.74
C ARG A 113 -13.53 5.80 11.72
N ALA A 114 -13.12 5.80 10.45
CA ALA A 114 -13.90 6.36 9.35
C ALA A 114 -15.05 5.45 8.88
N GLY A 115 -15.18 4.24 9.43
CA GLY A 115 -16.22 3.29 9.02
C GLY A 115 -15.95 2.59 7.68
N ILE A 116 -14.71 2.62 7.19
CA ILE A 116 -14.33 2.04 5.90
C ILE A 116 -13.69 0.66 6.12
N PRO A 117 -14.25 -0.43 5.56
CA PRO A 117 -13.61 -1.74 5.50
C PRO A 117 -12.24 -1.65 4.85
N ALA A 118 -11.19 -2.10 5.53
CA ALA A 118 -9.84 -2.05 4.99
C ALA A 118 -8.98 -3.24 5.37
N GLY A 119 -8.00 -3.55 4.53
CA GLY A 119 -6.99 -4.55 4.79
C GLY A 119 -5.65 -4.24 4.15
N THR A 120 -4.65 -5.02 4.49
CA THR A 120 -3.36 -5.06 3.81
C THR A 120 -3.11 -6.43 3.20
N VAL A 121 -2.43 -6.49 2.06
CA VAL A 121 -1.85 -7.74 1.55
C VAL A 121 -0.49 -7.99 2.18
N ASP A 122 -0.13 -9.26 2.32
CA ASP A 122 1.23 -9.70 2.65
C ASP A 122 2.18 -9.28 1.51
N ALA A 123 3.22 -8.51 1.84
CA ALA A 123 4.23 -8.07 0.89
C ALA A 123 4.95 -9.24 0.16
N MET A 124 4.87 -10.46 0.67
CA MET A 124 5.39 -11.66 0.02
C MET A 124 4.47 -12.24 -1.06
N THR A 125 3.23 -11.73 -1.18
CA THR A 125 2.21 -12.23 -2.12
C THR A 125 1.91 -11.25 -3.25
N ALA A 126 2.33 -9.98 -3.12
CA ALA A 126 2.14 -8.96 -4.13
C ALA A 126 3.24 -7.91 -4.11
N CYS A 127 3.62 -7.41 -5.28
CA CYS A 127 4.62 -6.38 -5.44
C CYS A 127 4.15 -5.06 -4.82
N ILE A 128 4.97 -4.48 -3.94
CA ILE A 128 4.75 -3.11 -3.47
C ILE A 128 4.93 -2.13 -4.65
N GLY A 129 4.02 -1.16 -4.75
CA GLY A 129 3.95 -0.21 -5.86
C GLY A 129 3.19 -0.72 -7.09
N ASP A 130 2.58 -1.90 -7.04
CA ASP A 130 1.80 -2.46 -8.17
C ASP A 130 0.43 -2.92 -7.67
N ALA A 131 -0.62 -2.15 -8.02
CA ALA A 131 -1.98 -2.49 -7.62
C ALA A 131 -2.56 -3.67 -8.41
N VAL A 132 -2.09 -3.93 -9.63
CA VAL A 132 -2.51 -5.09 -10.43
C VAL A 132 -1.96 -6.37 -9.79
N SER A 133 -0.71 -6.38 -9.35
CA SER A 133 -0.13 -7.50 -8.60
C SER A 133 -0.92 -7.80 -7.32
N ALA A 134 -1.33 -6.77 -6.59
CA ALA A 134 -2.18 -6.95 -5.40
C ALA A 134 -3.54 -7.58 -5.74
N TRP A 135 -4.14 -7.22 -6.88
CA TRP A 135 -5.39 -7.82 -7.35
C TRP A 135 -5.22 -9.28 -7.79
N GLU A 136 -4.16 -9.59 -8.53
CA GLU A 136 -3.97 -10.91 -9.14
C GLU A 136 -3.51 -11.98 -8.15
N SER A 137 -2.65 -11.63 -7.19
CA SER A 137 -2.04 -12.61 -6.28
C SER A 137 -2.04 -12.21 -4.81
N GLY A 138 -2.50 -11.01 -4.46
CA GLY A 138 -2.47 -10.50 -3.10
C GLY A 138 -3.34 -11.32 -2.14
N VAL A 139 -2.75 -11.71 -1.01
CA VAL A 139 -3.43 -12.36 0.11
C VAL A 139 -3.42 -11.42 1.31
N LEU A 140 -4.58 -11.22 1.93
CA LEU A 140 -4.73 -10.32 3.07
C LEU A 140 -3.91 -10.80 4.28
N SER A 141 -3.01 -9.96 4.78
CA SER A 141 -2.24 -10.19 6.00
C SER A 141 -2.97 -9.65 7.24
N TYR A 142 -3.56 -8.46 7.14
CA TYR A 142 -4.32 -7.82 8.21
C TYR A 142 -5.59 -7.17 7.68
N VAL A 143 -6.61 -7.12 8.53
CA VAL A 143 -7.89 -6.46 8.24
C VAL A 143 -8.32 -5.64 9.45
N ASN A 144 -9.10 -4.57 9.23
CA ASN A 144 -9.70 -3.80 10.32
C ASN A 144 -11.07 -4.39 10.74
N LEU A 145 -11.63 -3.87 11.83
CA LEU A 145 -12.89 -4.38 12.39
C LEU A 145 -14.06 -4.17 11.44
N GLN A 146 -14.09 -3.07 10.66
CA GLN A 146 -15.12 -2.87 9.63
C GLN A 146 -15.07 -3.96 8.55
N ALA A 147 -13.89 -4.36 8.10
CA ALA A 147 -13.74 -5.47 7.16
C ALA A 147 -14.16 -6.81 7.78
N GLU A 148 -13.78 -7.08 9.03
CA GLU A 148 -14.23 -8.28 9.75
C GLU A 148 -15.75 -8.37 9.86
N ARG A 149 -16.44 -7.24 10.07
CA ARG A 149 -17.92 -7.16 10.09
C ARG A 149 -18.57 -7.49 8.76
N CYS A 150 -17.88 -7.23 7.64
CA CYS A 150 -18.29 -7.67 6.31
C CYS A 150 -17.95 -9.16 6.05
N GLY A 151 -17.37 -9.87 7.02
CA GLY A 151 -16.97 -11.26 6.88
C GLY A 151 -15.61 -11.46 6.20
N VAL A 152 -14.82 -10.39 6.05
CA VAL A 152 -13.47 -10.43 5.50
C VAL A 152 -12.50 -10.91 6.58
N LYS A 153 -11.52 -11.72 6.21
CA LYS A 153 -10.53 -12.27 7.14
C LYS A 153 -9.15 -12.26 6.50
N ALA A 154 -8.10 -12.18 7.34
CA ALA A 154 -6.75 -12.48 6.89
C ALA A 154 -6.70 -13.89 6.26
N GLY A 155 -5.88 -14.05 5.23
CA GLY A 155 -5.78 -15.25 4.40
C GLY A 155 -6.73 -15.28 3.21
N MET A 156 -7.72 -14.38 3.12
CA MET A 156 -8.51 -14.22 1.90
C MET A 156 -7.71 -13.49 0.82
N THR A 157 -8.01 -13.77 -0.44
CA THR A 157 -7.52 -13.03 -1.60
C THR A 157 -8.19 -11.65 -1.71
N VAL A 158 -7.57 -10.72 -2.43
CA VAL A 158 -8.16 -9.39 -2.67
C VAL A 158 -9.51 -9.46 -3.41
N PRO A 159 -9.72 -10.31 -4.43
CA PRO A 159 -11.03 -10.51 -5.03
C PRO A 159 -12.09 -11.01 -4.04
N GLU A 160 -11.77 -11.96 -3.15
CA GLU A 160 -12.71 -12.44 -2.12
C GLU A 160 -13.13 -11.31 -1.17
N PHE A 161 -12.24 -10.35 -0.86
CA PHE A 161 -12.63 -9.15 -0.13
C PHE A 161 -13.64 -8.32 -0.93
N GLY A 162 -13.36 -8.04 -2.21
CA GLY A 162 -14.31 -7.34 -3.09
C GLY A 162 -15.70 -7.98 -3.12
N GLU A 163 -15.78 -9.31 -3.13
CA GLU A 163 -17.05 -10.05 -3.05
C GLU A 163 -17.81 -9.77 -1.75
N ARG A 164 -17.14 -9.70 -0.59
CA ARG A 164 -17.76 -9.36 0.70
C ARG A 164 -18.33 -7.95 0.77
N LEU A 165 -17.84 -7.04 -0.06
CA LEU A 165 -18.34 -5.66 -0.15
C LEU A 165 -19.58 -5.52 -1.05
N SER A 166 -19.94 -6.57 -1.79
CA SER A 166 -21.09 -6.57 -2.70
C SER A 166 -22.41 -6.97 -2.02
N LEU A 167 -22.35 -7.42 -0.76
CA LEU A 167 -23.47 -7.80 0.10
C LEU A 167 -24.02 -6.58 0.87
#